data_AF-A0A2H0NLJ1-F1
#
_entry.id   AF-A0A2H0NLJ1-F1
#
_cell.length_a   1.000
_cell.length_b   1.000
_cell.length_c   1.000
_cell.angle_alpha   90.00
_cell.angle_beta   90.00
_cell.angle_gamma   90.00
#
_symmetry.space_group_name_H-M   'P 1'
#
loop_
_entity.id
_entity.type
_entity.pdbx_description
1 polymer ?
#
loop_
_entity_poly.entity_id
_entity_poly.type
_entity_poly.pdbx_seq_one_letter_code
_entity_poly.pdbx_strand_id
1 'polypeptide(L)'
;MIKKLFKKVFGKSRAVTAAGKPHVIPFREHRVARDGISDSAQRVTDGLQAAGFQAYVVGGAVRDLLLHRRPKDFDVATDATPEQVKRVFRRARIIGRRFKLVHVMFGNETVEVSTFRRAIEADEAETDAHGRILRDNE
;
A
#
# COMPACT_ATOMS: atom_id res chain seq x y z
N MET A 1 24.63 -24.28 -22.44
CA MET A 1 24.16 -22.87 -22.48
C MET A 1 22.75 -22.66 -23.06
N ILE A 2 22.00 -23.71 -23.42
CA ILE A 2 20.68 -23.58 -24.09
C ILE A 2 19.46 -23.69 -23.14
N LYS A 3 19.62 -24.18 -21.90
CA LYS A 3 18.50 -24.35 -20.95
C LYS A 3 17.91 -23.02 -20.41
N LYS A 4 18.64 -21.89 -20.53
CA LYS A 4 18.15 -20.57 -20.07
C LYS A 4 17.22 -19.87 -21.07
N LEU A 5 17.23 -20.28 -22.35
CA LEU A 5 16.43 -19.62 -23.38
C LEU A 5 14.98 -20.14 -23.41
N PHE A 6 14.76 -21.42 -23.11
CA PHE A 6 13.42 -22.04 -23.14
C PHE A 6 12.51 -21.63 -21.97
N LYS A 7 13.06 -21.19 -20.83
CA LYS A 7 12.27 -20.70 -19.69
C LYS A 7 11.63 -19.32 -19.95
N LYS A 8 12.11 -18.59 -20.96
CA LYS A 8 11.65 -17.23 -21.30
C LYS A 8 10.42 -17.22 -22.24
N VAL A 9 10.09 -18.34 -22.87
CA VAL A 9 9.00 -18.44 -23.85
C VAL A 9 7.82 -19.29 -23.33
N PHE A 10 8.07 -20.20 -22.38
CA PHE A 10 7.03 -21.06 -21.77
C PHE A 10 6.74 -20.73 -20.30
N GLY A 11 7.00 -19.49 -19.87
CA GLY A 11 6.59 -19.03 -18.56
C GLY A 11 5.07 -19.06 -18.48
N LYS A 12 4.51 -20.08 -17.81
CA LYS A 12 3.10 -20.08 -17.38
C LYS A 12 2.85 -18.71 -16.76
N SER A 13 2.02 -17.88 -17.40
CA SER A 13 1.39 -16.76 -16.72
C SER A 13 0.55 -17.38 -15.61
N ARG A 14 1.16 -17.46 -14.42
CA ARG A 14 0.47 -17.97 -13.24
C ARG A 14 -0.56 -16.91 -12.95
N ALA A 15 -1.82 -17.20 -13.30
CA ALA A 15 -2.93 -16.30 -13.08
C ALA A 15 -2.85 -15.83 -11.62
N VAL A 16 -2.78 -14.51 -11.43
CA VAL A 16 -2.94 -13.90 -10.12
C VAL A 16 -4.26 -14.44 -9.59
N THR A 17 -4.21 -15.32 -8.60
CA THR A 17 -5.41 -15.86 -7.97
C THR A 17 -6.21 -14.65 -7.50
N ALA A 18 -7.38 -14.44 -8.10
CA ALA A 18 -8.25 -13.33 -7.76
C ALA A 18 -8.44 -13.34 -6.24
N ALA A 19 -8.00 -12.28 -5.58
CA ALA A 19 -8.21 -12.12 -4.15
C ALA A 19 -9.71 -12.28 -3.88
N GLY A 20 -10.06 -13.08 -2.85
CA GLY A 20 -11.45 -13.26 -2.46
C GLY A 20 -12.12 -11.91 -2.19
N LYS A 21 -13.45 -11.86 -2.28
CA LYS A 21 -14.19 -10.63 -1.98
C LYS A 21 -13.86 -10.17 -0.55
N PRO A 22 -13.59 -8.87 -0.33
CA PRO A 22 -13.30 -8.36 1.01
C PRO A 22 -14.53 -8.56 1.91
N HIS A 23 -14.29 -8.95 3.16
CA HIS A 23 -15.32 -8.91 4.19
C HIS A 23 -15.48 -7.46 4.67
N VAL A 24 -16.69 -6.92 4.51
CA VAL A 24 -16.98 -5.51 4.82
C VAL A 24 -17.83 -5.45 6.09
N ILE A 25 -17.25 -4.89 7.15
CA ILE A 25 -17.96 -4.58 8.39
C ILE A 25 -18.66 -3.23 8.20
N PRO A 26 -19.99 -3.13 8.38
CA PRO A 26 -20.70 -1.87 8.16
C PRO A 26 -20.46 -0.87 9.29
N PHE A 27 -20.60 0.43 8.99
CA PHE A 27 -20.41 1.53 9.96
C PHE A 27 -21.15 1.34 11.29
N ARG A 28 -22.39 0.84 11.23
CA ARG A 28 -23.22 0.56 12.42
C ARG A 28 -22.55 -0.38 13.43
N GLU A 29 -21.63 -1.21 12.97
CA GLU A 29 -20.92 -2.20 13.77
C GLU A 29 -19.56 -1.67 14.24
N HIS A 30 -18.70 -1.18 13.33
CA HIS A 30 -17.36 -0.73 13.71
C HIS A 30 -17.29 0.69 14.29
N ARG A 31 -18.28 1.55 14.00
CA ARG A 31 -18.43 2.93 14.52
C ARG A 31 -17.22 3.87 14.33
N VAL A 32 -16.31 3.54 13.42
CA VAL A 32 -15.17 4.41 13.06
C VAL A 32 -15.69 5.49 12.12
N ALA A 33 -15.81 6.71 12.65
CA ALA A 33 -16.28 7.87 11.90
C ALA A 33 -15.10 8.63 11.26
N ARG A 34 -15.40 9.38 10.20
CA ARG A 34 -14.39 10.15 9.43
C ARG A 34 -13.79 11.30 10.23
N ASP A 35 -14.52 11.86 11.20
CA ASP A 35 -14.04 12.92 12.09
C ASP A 35 -12.84 12.50 12.95
N GLY A 36 -12.70 11.19 13.22
CA GLY A 36 -11.53 10.61 13.88
C GLY A 36 -10.29 10.49 12.98
N ILE A 37 -10.40 10.79 11.68
CA ILE A 37 -9.32 10.68 10.69
C ILE A 37 -8.80 12.07 10.33
N SER A 38 -7.48 12.26 10.24
CA SER A 38 -6.92 13.56 9.86
C SER A 38 -7.38 14.01 8.47
N ASP A 39 -7.53 15.33 8.28
CA ASP A 39 -7.87 15.92 6.98
C ASP A 39 -6.89 15.47 5.89
N SER A 40 -5.59 15.46 6.19
CA SER A 40 -4.56 15.03 5.25
C SER A 40 -4.75 13.58 4.80
N ALA A 41 -5.02 12.65 5.73
CA ALA A 41 -5.24 11.25 5.38
C ALA A 41 -6.54 11.04 4.60
N GLN A 42 -7.60 11.79 4.93
CA GLN A 42 -8.84 11.80 4.13
C GLN A 42 -8.56 12.29 2.71
N ARG A 43 -7.85 13.40 2.54
CA ARG A 43 -7.52 13.96 1.22
C ARG A 43 -6.62 13.06 0.38
N VAL A 44 -5.68 12.35 1.00
CA VAL A 44 -4.88 11.33 0.30
C VAL A 44 -5.77 10.19 -0.17
N THR A 45 -6.61 9.66 0.72
CA THR A 45 -7.50 8.55 0.39
C THR A 45 -8.47 8.93 -0.72
N ASP A 46 -9.17 10.05 -0.57
CA ASP A 46 -10.15 10.56 -1.53
C ASP A 46 -9.47 10.92 -2.87
N GLY A 47 -8.26 11.49 -2.85
CA GLY A 47 -7.51 11.83 -4.05
C GLY A 47 -7.09 10.61 -4.88
N LEU A 48 -6.64 9.54 -4.22
CA LEU A 48 -6.32 8.27 -4.89
C LEU A 48 -7.58 7.60 -5.44
N GLN A 49 -8.65 7.58 -4.66
CA GLN A 49 -9.94 7.03 -5.08
C GLN A 49 -10.52 7.78 -6.28
N ALA A 50 -10.44 9.12 -6.29
CA ALA A 50 -10.84 9.95 -7.42
C ALA A 50 -9.99 9.70 -8.68
N ALA A 51 -8.73 9.29 -8.51
CA ALA A 51 -7.84 8.89 -9.60
C ALA A 51 -8.06 7.43 -10.08
N GLY A 52 -9.01 6.70 -9.48
CA GLY A 52 -9.38 5.34 -9.89
C GLY A 52 -8.63 4.22 -9.16
N PHE A 53 -7.91 4.53 -8.08
CA PHE A 53 -7.19 3.56 -7.26
C PHE A 53 -8.00 3.13 -6.04
N GLN A 54 -7.72 1.94 -5.53
CA GLN A 54 -8.13 1.57 -4.18
C GLN A 54 -7.21 2.27 -3.19
N ALA A 55 -7.76 2.88 -2.15
CA ALA A 55 -6.99 3.48 -1.07
C ALA A 55 -7.75 3.39 0.25
N TYR A 56 -7.03 3.07 1.33
CA TYR A 56 -7.60 2.84 2.66
C TYR A 56 -6.67 3.37 3.74
N VAL A 57 -7.22 3.98 4.77
CA VAL A 57 -6.49 4.21 6.03
C VAL A 57 -6.28 2.85 6.71
N VAL A 58 -5.07 2.58 7.19
CA VAL A 58 -4.68 1.27 7.74
C VAL A 58 -3.92 1.38 9.06
N GLY A 59 -3.53 0.24 9.60
CA GLY A 59 -2.51 0.17 10.65
C GLY A 59 -2.97 0.65 12.02
N GLY A 60 -2.06 1.31 12.74
CA GLY A 60 -2.24 1.73 14.13
C GLY A 60 -3.42 2.68 14.31
N ALA A 61 -3.67 3.56 13.32
CA ALA A 61 -4.78 4.50 13.37
C ALA A 61 -6.14 3.80 13.46
N VAL A 62 -6.37 2.78 12.62
CA VAL A 62 -7.63 2.01 12.64
C VAL A 62 -7.81 1.28 13.96
N ARG A 63 -6.75 0.65 14.47
CA ARG A 63 -6.75 0.01 15.80
C ARG A 63 -7.12 0.99 16.90
N ASP A 64 -6.48 2.16 16.91
CA ASP A 64 -6.67 3.15 17.97
C ASP A 64 -8.09 3.72 17.92
N LEU A 65 -8.63 3.99 16.73
CA LEU A 65 -10.04 4.42 16.55
C LEU A 65 -11.04 3.38 17.05
N LEU A 66 -10.82 2.09 16.75
CA LEU A 66 -11.65 0.99 17.24
C LEU A 66 -11.60 0.84 18.77
N LEU A 67 -10.48 1.24 19.39
CA LEU A 67 -10.30 1.26 20.85
C LEU A 67 -10.70 2.60 21.50
N HIS A 68 -11.35 3.50 20.74
CA HIS A 68 -11.72 4.85 21.20
C HIS A 68 -10.54 5.68 21.71
N ARG A 69 -9.36 5.49 21.11
CA ARG A 69 -8.14 6.25 21.37
C ARG A 69 -7.84 7.19 20.20
N ARG A 70 -7.13 8.28 20.49
CA ARG A 70 -6.67 9.21 19.46
C ARG A 70 -5.44 8.63 18.73
N PRO A 71 -5.49 8.45 17.40
CA PRO A 71 -4.32 8.06 16.61
C PRO A 71 -3.18 9.09 16.72
N LYS A 72 -1.93 8.62 16.59
CA LYS A 72 -0.74 9.48 16.58
C LYS A 72 -0.38 9.95 15.17
N ASP A 73 -0.56 9.05 14.22
CA ASP A 73 -0.23 9.16 12.81
C ASP A 73 -1.28 8.39 11.98
N PHE A 74 -1.26 8.62 10.66
CA PHE A 74 -2.16 7.98 9.72
C PHE A 74 -1.38 7.48 8.51
N ASP A 75 -1.55 6.21 8.20
CA ASP A 75 -0.97 5.56 7.03
C ASP A 75 -2.09 5.19 6.05
N VAL A 76 -1.78 5.26 4.76
CA VAL A 76 -2.67 4.85 3.67
C VAL A 76 -2.06 3.69 2.90
N ALA A 77 -2.85 2.66 2.64
CA ALA A 77 -2.49 1.58 1.72
C ALA A 77 -3.29 1.71 0.43
N THR A 78 -2.67 1.45 -0.72
CA THR A 78 -3.28 1.62 -2.05
C THR A 78 -2.80 0.58 -3.06
N ASP A 79 -3.56 0.31 -4.10
CA ASP A 79 -3.10 -0.48 -5.27
C ASP A 79 -2.26 0.34 -6.26
N ALA A 80 -2.12 1.66 -6.06
CA ALA A 80 -1.25 2.51 -6.85
C ALA A 80 0.24 2.23 -6.55
N THR A 81 1.07 2.17 -7.60
CA THR A 81 2.53 2.13 -7.46
C THR A 81 3.08 3.44 -6.89
N PRO A 82 4.27 3.47 -6.28
CA PRO A 82 4.85 4.70 -5.73
C PRO A 82 4.94 5.84 -6.77
N GLU A 83 5.26 5.49 -8.01
CA GLU A 83 5.33 6.42 -9.13
C GLU A 83 3.93 6.94 -9.54
N GLN A 84 2.88 6.11 -9.45
CA GLN A 84 1.50 6.55 -9.68
C GLN A 84 1.01 7.48 -8.57
N VAL A 85 1.26 7.16 -7.30
CA VAL A 85 0.94 8.04 -6.15
C VAL A 85 1.58 9.42 -6.35
N LYS A 86 2.86 9.47 -6.79
CA LYS A 86 3.56 10.72 -7.07
C LYS A 86 2.94 11.53 -8.23
N ARG A 87 2.26 10.89 -9.19
CA ARG A 87 1.53 11.61 -10.24
C ARG A 87 0.23 12.23 -9.73
N VAL A 88 -0.44 11.57 -8.78
CA VAL A 88 -1.67 12.06 -8.15
C VAL A 88 -1.37 13.26 -7.25
N PHE A 89 -0.30 13.21 -6.45
CA PHE A 89 0.06 14.26 -5.51
C PHE A 89 1.35 14.97 -5.87
N ARG A 90 1.25 16.27 -6.22
CA ARG A 90 2.42 17.11 -6.54
C ARG A 90 3.44 17.20 -5.40
N ARG A 91 2.98 17.22 -4.14
CA ARG A 91 3.82 17.27 -2.94
C ARG A 91 4.06 15.87 -2.35
N ALA A 92 4.60 14.97 -3.16
CA ALA A 92 4.92 13.61 -2.77
C ALA A 92 6.38 13.23 -3.03
N ARG A 93 6.97 12.45 -2.11
CA ARG A 93 8.34 11.95 -2.21
C ARG A 93 8.38 10.45 -1.98
N ILE A 94 8.94 9.72 -2.95
CA ILE A 94 9.27 8.31 -2.77
C ILE A 94 10.47 8.23 -1.81
N ILE A 95 10.32 7.43 -0.76
CA ILE A 95 11.33 7.14 0.23
C ILE A 95 11.62 5.63 0.28
N GLY A 96 12.74 5.25 0.87
CA GLY A 96 13.18 3.87 0.91
C GLY A 96 13.79 3.38 -0.41
N ARG A 97 14.80 2.50 -0.31
CA ARG A 97 15.46 1.91 -1.48
C ARG A 97 14.89 0.54 -1.85
N ARG A 98 14.58 -0.28 -0.84
CA ARG A 98 14.08 -1.65 -0.98
C ARG A 98 12.55 -1.67 -0.88
N PHE A 99 12.07 -1.16 0.25
CA PHE A 99 10.67 -0.96 0.55
C PHE A 99 10.31 0.47 0.18
N LYS A 100 9.79 0.68 -1.03
CA LYS A 100 9.41 2.01 -1.47
C LYS A 100 8.10 2.39 -0.78
N LEU A 101 8.11 3.53 -0.11
CA LEU A 101 6.95 4.18 0.47
C LEU A 101 6.86 5.58 -0.13
N VAL A 102 5.69 6.21 -0.05
CA VAL A 102 5.51 7.59 -0.51
C VAL A 102 5.06 8.47 0.63
N HIS A 103 5.86 9.50 0.92
CA HIS A 103 5.45 10.57 1.83
C HIS A 103 4.67 11.62 1.06
N VAL A 104 3.39 11.80 1.38
CA VAL A 104 2.55 12.88 0.84
C VAL A 104 2.41 13.96 1.90
N MET A 105 2.78 15.20 1.55
CA MET A 105 2.92 16.30 2.52
C MET A 105 1.78 17.32 2.41
N PHE A 106 1.10 17.58 3.52
CA PHE A 106 0.07 18.62 3.68
C PHE A 106 0.44 19.54 4.84
N GLY A 107 0.93 20.75 4.52
CA GLY A 107 1.44 21.66 5.55
C GLY A 107 2.62 21.04 6.32
N ASN A 108 2.43 20.83 7.62
CA ASN A 108 3.36 20.17 8.54
C ASN A 108 3.08 18.66 8.74
N GLU A 109 1.96 18.15 8.22
CA GLU A 109 1.60 16.74 8.29
C GLU A 109 2.16 15.97 7.10
N THR A 110 2.67 14.76 7.35
CA THR A 110 3.10 13.81 6.33
C THR A 110 2.30 12.54 6.48
N VAL A 111 1.64 12.12 5.42
CA VAL A 111 0.92 10.85 5.34
C VAL A 111 1.80 9.86 4.60
N GLU A 112 2.06 8.72 5.22
CA GLU A 112 2.79 7.61 4.58
C GLU A 112 1.82 6.80 3.70
N VAL A 113 2.22 6.54 2.47
CA VAL A 113 1.44 5.78 1.50
C VAL A 113 2.23 4.56 1.05
N SER A 114 1.64 3.38 1.24
CA SER A 114 2.19 2.08 0.88
C SER A 114 1.40 1.45 -0.25
N THR A 115 2.07 0.88 -1.26
CA THR A 115 1.41 0.02 -2.24
C THR A 115 1.04 -1.31 -1.58
N PHE A 116 -0.08 -1.93 -1.97
CA PHE A 116 -0.43 -3.28 -1.55
C PHE A 116 0.68 -4.24 -1.92
N ARG A 117 1.01 -5.15 -1.01
CA ARG A 117 2.07 -6.13 -1.20
C ARG A 117 1.52 -7.50 -0.90
N ARG A 118 1.84 -8.46 -1.76
CA ARG A 118 1.61 -9.87 -1.44
C ARG A 118 2.69 -10.31 -0.46
N ALA A 119 2.35 -11.22 0.46
CA ALA A 119 3.38 -12.01 1.12
C ALA A 119 4.15 -12.78 0.02
N ILE A 120 5.40 -12.38 -0.23
CA ILE A 120 6.25 -13.09 -1.18
C ILE A 120 6.70 -14.35 -0.44
N GLU A 121 6.33 -15.52 -0.97
CA GLU A 121 6.86 -16.79 -0.46
C GLU A 121 8.40 -16.74 -0.61
N ALA A 122 9.12 -17.31 0.35
CA ALA A 122 10.59 -17.14 0.45
C ALA A 122 11.35 -17.57 -0.82
N ASP A 123 10.76 -18.46 -1.60
CA ASP A 123 11.22 -19.01 -2.87
C ASP A 123 10.95 -18.12 -4.10
N GLU A 124 10.10 -17.10 -3.98
CA GLU A 124 9.79 -16.12 -5.05
C GLU A 124 10.44 -14.74 -4.81
N ALA A 125 11.01 -14.49 -3.63
CA ALA A 125 11.61 -13.20 -3.29
C ALA A 125 13.02 -13.02 -3.86
N GLU A 126 13.26 -11.90 -4.57
CA GLU A 126 14.62 -11.47 -4.86
C GLU A 126 15.32 -11.11 -3.56
N THR A 127 16.34 -11.88 -3.18
CA THR A 127 17.11 -11.66 -1.94
C THR A 127 18.59 -11.39 -2.22
N ASP A 128 19.25 -10.66 -1.32
CA ASP A 128 20.71 -10.55 -1.36
C ASP A 128 21.42 -11.79 -0.80
N ALA A 129 22.76 -11.79 -0.82
CA ALA A 129 23.58 -12.89 -0.30
C ALA A 129 23.33 -13.25 1.19
N HIS A 130 22.58 -12.42 1.92
CA HIS A 130 22.23 -12.62 3.34
C HIS A 130 20.74 -12.93 3.52
N GLY A 131 20.01 -13.25 2.44
CA GLY A 131 18.59 -13.58 2.48
C GLY A 131 17.66 -12.39 2.68
N ARG A 132 18.13 -11.14 2.52
CA ARG A 132 17.29 -9.94 2.69
C ARG A 132 16.54 -9.62 1.41
N ILE A 133 15.23 -9.44 1.50
CA ILE A 133 14.37 -9.05 0.36
C ILE A 133 14.85 -7.72 -0.24
N LEU A 134 14.99 -7.69 -1.56
CA LEU A 134 15.51 -6.58 -2.33
C LEU A 134 14.40 -5.66 -2.87
N ARG A 135 13.23 -6.21 -3.22
CA ARG A 135 12.08 -5.49 -3.79
C ARG A 135 10.76 -6.16 -3.45
N ASP A 136 9.72 -5.35 -3.27
CA ASP A 136 8.38 -5.83 -2.89
C ASP A 136 7.21 -4.96 -3.39
N ASN A 137 7.44 -4.07 -4.37
CA ASN A 137 6.40 -3.16 -4.91
C ASN A 137 6.06 -3.49 -6.37
N GLU A 138 5.92 -4.78 -6.69
CA GLU A 138 5.50 -5.28 -8.01
C GLU A 138 4.08 -5.86 -7.96
#